data_AF-B8QQT4-F1
#
_entry.id   AF-B8QQT4-F1
#
_cell.length_a   1.000
_cell.length_b   1.000
_cell.length_c   1.000
_cell.angle_alpha   90.00
_cell.angle_beta   90.00
_cell.angle_gamma   90.00
#
_symmetry.space_group_name_H-M   'P 1'
#
loop_
_entity.id
_entity.type
_entity.pdbx_description
1 polymer ?
#
loop_
_entity_poly.entity_id
_entity_poly.type
_entity_poly.pdbx_seq_one_letter_code
_entity_poly.pdbx_strand_id
1 'polypeptide(L)'
;LGLVSYVLVIYYQNEKSANAGMLTVLSNRIGDVAILLSIGLMVKLGGWNFLYYVYNMSDSKWLGFKFLIILAAMTKSAQIPFSAWLPAAMAAPTPVSALVHSSTLVTAGVYLLIRFSPILESSNVQSSLLIISCTTMFMAGLGASFEYDLKKVIALSTLSQLGVMLSILALGFSDLAFFHLLS
;
A
#
# COMPACT_ATOMS: atom_id res chain seq x y z
N LEU A 1 -8.42 7.60 -7.40
CA LEU A 1 -6.95 7.47 -7.53
C LEU A 1 -6.56 6.38 -8.53
N GLY A 2 -6.97 5.11 -8.36
CA GLY A 2 -6.56 4.01 -9.26
C GLY A 2 -6.87 4.19 -10.76
N LEU A 3 -8.00 4.82 -11.10
CA LEU A 3 -8.33 5.15 -12.50
C LEU A 3 -7.48 6.29 -13.06
N VAL A 4 -7.17 7.31 -12.24
CA VAL A 4 -6.35 8.45 -12.66
C VAL A 4 -4.90 7.99 -12.87
N SER A 5 -4.36 7.15 -11.98
CA SER A 5 -3.03 6.57 -12.15
C SER A 5 -2.92 5.73 -13.43
N TYR A 6 -3.98 5.02 -13.82
CA TYR A 6 -3.99 4.27 -15.08
C TYR A 6 -3.89 5.16 -16.32
N VAL A 7 -4.76 6.18 -16.40
CA VAL A 7 -4.76 7.13 -17.52
C VAL A 7 -3.40 7.80 -17.66
N LEU A 8 -2.78 8.12 -16.52
CA LEU A 8 -1.46 8.74 -16.44
C LEU A 8 -0.31 7.80 -16.88
N VAL A 9 -0.40 6.49 -16.61
CA VAL A 9 0.61 5.50 -17.07
C VAL A 9 0.52 5.26 -18.58
N ILE A 10 -0.68 5.32 -19.16
CA ILE A 10 -0.91 5.09 -20.60
C ILE A 10 -0.68 6.36 -21.45
N TYR A 11 -0.19 7.44 -20.87
CA TYR A 11 -0.02 8.72 -21.57
C TYR A 11 0.69 8.63 -22.94
N TYR A 12 1.74 7.80 -23.05
CA TYR A 12 2.50 7.64 -24.29
C TYR A 12 1.91 6.64 -25.30
N GLN A 13 0.83 5.92 -24.96
CA GLN A 13 0.10 4.98 -25.83
C GLN A 13 0.97 3.93 -26.57
N ASN A 14 2.13 3.58 -26.03
CA ASN A 14 2.98 2.51 -26.54
C ASN A 14 2.54 1.16 -25.97
N GLU A 15 2.78 0.06 -26.69
CA GLU A 15 2.52 -1.33 -26.23
C GLU A 15 3.10 -1.60 -24.83
N LYS A 16 4.33 -1.14 -24.57
CA LYS A 16 4.98 -1.26 -23.26
C LYS A 16 4.22 -0.49 -22.16
N SER A 17 3.71 0.70 -22.47
CA SER A 17 2.93 1.51 -21.52
C SER A 17 1.52 0.95 -21.29
N ALA A 18 0.91 0.34 -22.31
CA ALA A 18 -0.39 -0.33 -22.18
C ALA A 18 -0.30 -1.55 -21.26
N ASN A 19 0.73 -2.39 -21.44
CA ASN A 19 0.98 -3.54 -20.57
C ASN A 19 1.28 -3.12 -19.12
N ALA A 20 2.08 -2.06 -18.93
CA ALA A 20 2.32 -1.49 -17.61
C ALA A 20 1.02 -0.95 -16.99
N GLY A 21 0.22 -0.20 -17.76
CA GLY A 21 -1.08 0.31 -17.32
C GLY A 21 -2.02 -0.81 -16.87
N MET A 22 -2.10 -1.91 -17.62
CA MET A 22 -2.93 -3.05 -17.26
C MET A 22 -2.51 -3.70 -15.94
N LEU A 23 -1.21 -3.91 -15.72
CA LEU A 23 -0.67 -4.40 -14.44
C LEU A 23 -1.03 -3.48 -13.27
N THR A 24 -0.92 -2.16 -13.46
CA THR A 24 -1.25 -1.18 -12.42
C THR A 24 -2.74 -1.14 -12.08
N VAL A 25 -3.64 -1.30 -13.05
CA VAL A 25 -5.08 -1.33 -12.77
C VAL A 25 -5.48 -2.61 -12.07
N LEU A 26 -5.06 -3.77 -12.59
CA LEU A 26 -5.47 -5.05 -12.03
C LEU A 26 -5.04 -5.20 -10.57
N SER A 27 -3.77 -4.87 -10.27
CA SER A 27 -3.26 -4.88 -8.90
C SER A 27 -4.04 -3.93 -7.98
N ASN A 28 -4.32 -2.70 -8.45
CA ASN A 28 -5.09 -1.73 -7.69
C ASN A 28 -6.54 -2.14 -7.45
N ARG A 29 -7.16 -2.87 -8.39
CA ARG A 29 -8.55 -3.33 -8.29
C ARG A 29 -8.74 -4.41 -7.24
N ILE A 30 -7.75 -5.27 -7.03
CA ILE A 30 -7.76 -6.25 -5.94
C ILE A 30 -7.89 -5.51 -4.59
N GLY A 31 -7.13 -4.42 -4.42
CA GLY A 31 -7.23 -3.56 -3.24
C GLY A 31 -8.59 -2.88 -3.09
N ASP A 32 -9.15 -2.34 -4.17
CA ASP A 32 -10.46 -1.70 -4.15
C ASP A 32 -11.57 -2.69 -3.72
N VAL A 33 -11.52 -3.94 -4.20
CA VAL A 33 -12.46 -5.01 -3.79
C VAL A 33 -12.31 -5.31 -2.29
N ALA A 34 -11.09 -5.38 -1.79
CA ALA A 34 -10.84 -5.60 -0.36
C ALA A 34 -11.41 -4.47 0.53
N ILE A 35 -11.30 -3.21 0.08
CA ILE A 35 -11.91 -2.06 0.76
C ILE A 35 -13.44 -2.13 0.71
N LEU A 36 -14.04 -2.48 -0.43
CA LEU A 36 -15.50 -2.61 -0.54
C LEU A 36 -16.04 -3.72 0.37
N LEU A 37 -15.35 -4.85 0.45
CA LEU A 37 -15.70 -5.94 1.36
C LEU A 37 -15.57 -5.52 2.83
N SER A 38 -14.53 -4.77 3.19
CA SER A 38 -14.35 -4.30 4.56
C SER A 38 -15.48 -3.32 4.98
N ILE A 39 -15.87 -2.39 4.10
CA ILE A 39 -17.02 -1.50 4.33
C ILE A 39 -18.32 -2.30 4.49
N GLY A 40 -18.51 -3.33 3.66
CA GLY A 40 -19.65 -4.25 3.79
C GLY A 40 -19.72 -4.93 5.15
N LEU A 41 -18.57 -5.35 5.71
CA LEU A 41 -18.50 -5.91 7.06
C LEU A 41 -18.78 -4.89 8.17
N MET A 42 -18.40 -3.62 7.98
CA MET A 42 -18.68 -2.56 8.97
C MET A 42 -20.19 -2.31 9.14
N VAL A 43 -21.04 -2.64 8.15
CA VAL A 43 -22.51 -2.53 8.30
C VAL A 43 -23.03 -3.35 9.48
N LYS A 44 -22.37 -4.46 9.83
CA LYS A 44 -22.74 -5.29 11.01
C LYS A 44 -22.62 -4.54 12.34
N LEU A 45 -21.82 -3.48 12.40
CA LEU A 45 -21.68 -2.64 13.59
C LEU A 45 -22.78 -1.57 13.70
N GLY A 46 -23.63 -1.42 12.69
CA GLY A 46 -24.70 -0.42 12.64
C GLY A 46 -24.28 0.94 12.11
N GLY A 47 -23.01 1.13 11.71
CA GLY A 47 -22.52 2.39 11.16
C GLY A 47 -21.07 2.34 10.70
N TRP A 48 -20.59 3.44 10.12
CA TRP A 48 -19.22 3.57 9.60
C TRP A 48 -18.36 4.54 10.40
N ASN A 49 -18.85 5.04 11.53
CA ASN A 49 -18.14 6.05 12.30
C ASN A 49 -16.92 5.46 13.00
N PHE A 50 -15.74 5.74 12.43
CA PHE A 50 -14.47 5.19 12.86
C PHE A 50 -14.19 5.39 14.37
N LEU A 51 -14.46 6.59 14.90
CA LEU A 51 -14.11 6.95 16.28
C LEU A 51 -14.73 6.03 17.34
N TYR A 52 -15.94 5.52 17.09
CA TYR A 52 -16.65 4.69 18.06
C TYR A 52 -16.36 3.20 17.91
N TYR A 53 -16.14 2.72 16.68
CA TYR A 53 -16.09 1.28 16.43
C TYR A 53 -14.70 0.66 16.57
N VAL A 54 -13.65 1.47 16.50
CA VAL A 54 -12.27 0.99 16.46
C VAL A 54 -11.85 0.29 17.74
N TYR A 55 -12.23 0.84 18.90
CA TYR A 55 -11.95 0.23 20.19
C TYR A 55 -12.79 -1.04 20.45
N ASN A 56 -13.98 -1.14 19.85
CA ASN A 56 -14.86 -2.30 19.99
C ASN A 56 -14.50 -3.47 19.05
N MET A 57 -13.54 -3.27 18.13
CA MET A 57 -13.12 -4.26 17.13
C MET A 57 -11.80 -4.98 17.50
N SER A 58 -11.38 -4.91 18.75
CA SER A 58 -10.17 -5.59 19.23
C SER A 58 -10.30 -7.12 19.20
N ASP A 59 -11.51 -7.65 19.37
CA ASP A 59 -11.84 -9.08 19.42
C ASP A 59 -11.35 -9.91 18.22
N SER A 60 -11.05 -11.18 18.50
CA SER A 60 -10.70 -12.22 17.50
C SER A 60 -11.77 -12.42 16.42
N LYS A 61 -13.03 -12.09 16.71
CA LYS A 61 -14.16 -12.18 15.77
C LYS A 61 -13.95 -11.32 14.50
N TRP A 62 -13.15 -10.25 14.61
CA TRP A 62 -12.90 -9.33 13.50
C TRP A 62 -11.61 -9.63 12.71
N LEU A 63 -10.99 -10.80 12.89
CA LEU A 63 -9.79 -11.20 12.17
C LEU A 63 -9.93 -11.07 10.64
N GLY A 64 -11.08 -11.46 10.07
CA GLY A 64 -11.33 -11.32 8.63
C GLY A 64 -11.34 -9.86 8.16
N PHE A 65 -11.85 -8.94 8.98
CA PHE A 65 -11.83 -7.51 8.70
C PHE A 65 -10.40 -6.94 8.74
N LYS A 66 -9.61 -7.32 9.77
CA LYS A 66 -8.20 -6.93 9.89
C LYS A 66 -7.39 -7.40 8.67
N PHE A 67 -7.62 -8.64 8.22
CA PHE A 67 -6.97 -9.19 7.03
C PHE A 67 -7.34 -8.44 5.74
N LEU A 68 -8.63 -8.13 5.53
CA LEU A 68 -9.08 -7.36 4.36
C LEU A 68 -8.46 -5.95 4.31
N ILE A 69 -8.36 -5.28 5.45
CA ILE A 69 -7.69 -3.97 5.57
C ILE A 69 -6.21 -4.08 5.20
N ILE A 70 -5.52 -5.10 5.72
CA ILE A 70 -4.10 -5.30 5.42
C ILE A 70 -3.90 -5.65 3.94
N LEU A 71 -4.77 -6.47 3.35
CA LEU A 71 -4.72 -6.76 1.91
C LEU A 71 -4.92 -5.49 1.06
N ALA A 72 -5.90 -4.66 1.42
CA ALA A 72 -6.13 -3.37 0.78
C ALA A 72 -4.91 -2.44 0.90
N ALA A 73 -4.31 -2.38 2.08
CA ALA A 73 -3.13 -1.56 2.31
C ALA A 73 -1.91 -2.08 1.55
N MET A 74 -1.65 -3.38 1.55
CA MET A 74 -0.51 -4.01 0.86
C MET A 74 -0.57 -3.82 -0.65
N THR A 75 -1.76 -3.94 -1.25
CA THR A 75 -1.93 -3.70 -2.69
C THR A 75 -1.64 -2.26 -3.07
N LYS A 76 -2.15 -1.28 -2.31
CA LYS A 76 -1.89 0.15 -2.55
C LYS A 76 -0.46 0.58 -2.22
N SER A 77 0.17 -0.01 -1.20
CA SER A 77 1.55 0.29 -0.78
C SER A 77 2.61 -0.56 -1.50
N ALA A 78 2.22 -1.32 -2.52
CA ALA A 78 3.09 -2.17 -3.33
C ALA A 78 3.93 -3.18 -2.53
N GLN A 79 3.41 -3.73 -1.43
CA GLN A 79 4.13 -4.77 -0.67
C GLN A 79 4.11 -6.10 -1.41
N ILE A 80 5.06 -7.00 -1.11
CA ILE A 80 5.09 -8.39 -1.60
C ILE A 80 3.77 -9.04 -1.18
N PRO A 81 3.00 -9.66 -2.10
CA PRO A 81 3.37 -10.06 -3.48
C PRO A 81 3.06 -9.03 -4.58
N PHE A 82 2.45 -7.90 -4.26
CA PHE A 82 1.99 -6.86 -5.20
C PHE A 82 3.04 -5.80 -5.51
N SER A 83 4.35 -6.05 -5.33
CA SER A 83 5.39 -5.03 -5.57
C SER A 83 5.64 -4.73 -7.04
N ALA A 84 5.32 -5.65 -7.94
CA ALA A 84 5.68 -5.57 -9.36
C ALA A 84 5.05 -4.39 -10.12
N TRP A 85 3.90 -3.87 -9.68
CA TRP A 85 3.23 -2.79 -10.41
C TRP A 85 3.95 -1.45 -10.27
N LEU A 86 4.69 -1.22 -9.18
CA LEU A 86 5.33 0.06 -8.89
C LEU A 86 6.53 0.32 -9.82
N PRO A 87 7.49 -0.60 -10.02
CA PRO A 87 8.55 -0.43 -11.02
C PRO A 87 8.02 -0.36 -12.46
N ALA A 88 6.94 -1.08 -12.77
CA ALA A 88 6.32 -1.05 -14.09
C ALA A 88 5.68 0.32 -14.42
N ALA A 89 5.13 1.01 -13.41
CA ALA A 89 4.50 2.32 -13.58
C ALA A 89 5.49 3.44 -13.96
N MET A 90 6.81 3.20 -13.89
CA MET A 90 7.84 4.14 -14.37
C MET A 90 7.88 4.32 -15.90
N ALA A 91 6.99 3.65 -16.63
CA ALA A 91 6.67 3.97 -18.03
C ALA A 91 6.00 5.34 -18.20
N ALA A 92 5.42 5.90 -17.13
CA ALA A 92 4.80 7.22 -17.10
C ALA A 92 5.81 8.38 -17.29
N PRO A 93 5.36 9.58 -17.70
CA PRO A 93 6.23 10.75 -17.76
C PRO A 93 6.77 11.14 -16.38
N THR A 94 7.97 11.73 -16.33
CA THR A 94 8.69 12.06 -15.08
C THR A 94 7.93 12.89 -14.04
N PRO A 95 7.12 13.92 -14.40
CA PRO A 95 6.32 14.64 -13.39
C PRO A 95 5.20 13.79 -12.80
N VAL A 96 4.66 12.86 -13.59
CA VAL A 96 3.58 11.95 -13.17
C VAL A 96 4.12 10.87 -12.25
N SER A 97 5.28 10.31 -12.57
CA SER A 97 5.95 9.37 -11.68
C SER A 97 6.27 10.02 -10.33
N ALA A 98 6.72 11.28 -10.31
CA ALA A 98 6.91 12.00 -9.05
C ALA A 98 5.60 12.06 -8.23
N LEU A 99 4.49 12.46 -8.83
CA LEU A 99 3.21 12.61 -8.13
C LEU A 99 2.64 11.28 -7.62
N VAL A 100 2.61 10.25 -8.46
CA VAL A 100 1.99 8.96 -8.13
C VAL A 100 2.84 8.20 -7.10
N HIS A 101 4.17 8.28 -7.22
CA HIS A 101 5.08 7.51 -6.38
C HIS A 101 5.46 8.17 -5.07
N SER A 102 5.47 9.51 -4.97
CA SER A 102 5.83 10.17 -3.70
C SER A 102 4.65 10.52 -2.82
N SER A 103 3.49 10.88 -3.40
CA SER A 103 2.52 11.69 -2.64
C SER A 103 1.12 11.12 -2.50
N THR A 104 0.63 10.30 -3.43
CA THR A 104 -0.83 10.04 -3.49
C THR A 104 -1.26 8.58 -3.41
N LEU A 105 -0.75 7.68 -4.25
CA LEU A 105 -1.32 6.33 -4.32
C LEU A 105 -0.73 5.42 -3.26
N VAL A 106 0.58 5.49 -3.09
CA VAL A 106 1.32 4.55 -2.24
C VAL A 106 1.22 4.91 -0.76
N THR A 107 1.23 6.22 -0.46
CA THR A 107 1.01 6.79 0.87
C THR A 107 -0.42 6.55 1.37
N ALA A 108 -1.43 6.48 0.48
CA ALA A 108 -2.81 6.20 0.87
C ALA A 108 -2.98 4.81 1.54
N GLY A 109 -2.19 3.81 1.12
CA GLY A 109 -2.19 2.49 1.76
C GLY A 109 -1.65 2.53 3.18
N VAL A 110 -0.53 3.25 3.40
CA VAL A 110 0.08 3.46 4.71
C VAL A 110 -0.86 4.27 5.62
N TYR A 111 -1.46 5.34 5.08
CA TYR A 111 -2.40 6.19 5.81
C TYR A 111 -3.66 5.44 6.25
N LEU A 112 -4.18 4.52 5.43
CA LEU A 112 -5.28 3.64 5.83
C LEU A 112 -4.89 2.83 7.08
N LEU A 113 -3.70 2.24 7.10
CA LEU A 113 -3.22 1.48 8.28
C LEU A 113 -2.95 2.36 9.50
N ILE A 114 -2.44 3.58 9.31
CA ILE A 114 -2.28 4.56 10.41
C ILE A 114 -3.62 4.82 11.07
N ARG A 115 -4.69 5.00 10.28
CA ARG A 115 -6.03 5.18 10.84
C ARG A 115 -6.46 3.94 11.62
N PHE A 116 -6.38 2.76 11.02
CA PHE A 116 -6.79 1.49 11.64
C PHE A 116 -5.78 0.90 12.64
N SER A 117 -4.75 1.64 13.07
CA SER A 117 -3.70 1.15 13.98
C SER A 117 -4.22 0.54 15.29
N PRO A 118 -5.25 1.10 15.98
CA PRO A 118 -5.66 0.57 17.28
C PRO A 118 -6.36 -0.78 17.18
N ILE A 119 -6.94 -1.10 16.00
CA ILE A 119 -7.56 -2.40 15.74
C ILE A 119 -6.49 -3.47 15.47
N LEU A 120 -5.37 -3.07 14.87
CA LEU A 120 -4.29 -3.97 14.49
C LEU A 120 -3.40 -4.34 15.67
N GLU A 121 -3.31 -3.47 16.66
CA GLU A 121 -2.53 -3.69 17.88
C GLU A 121 -2.90 -5.02 18.54
N SER A 122 -1.88 -5.78 18.96
CA SER A 122 -1.99 -7.11 19.60
C SER A 122 -2.54 -8.25 18.74
N SER A 123 -2.74 -8.05 17.43
CA SER A 123 -3.25 -9.10 16.54
C SER A 123 -2.14 -9.90 15.85
N ASN A 124 -2.38 -11.19 15.59
CA ASN A 124 -1.47 -12.01 14.76
C ASN A 124 -1.28 -11.46 13.33
N VAL A 125 -2.21 -10.61 12.87
CA VAL A 125 -2.10 -10.00 11.54
C VAL A 125 -1.02 -8.92 11.53
N GLN A 126 -0.78 -8.24 12.66
CA GLN A 126 0.30 -7.27 12.83
C GLN A 126 1.68 -7.92 12.67
N SER A 127 1.90 -9.09 13.26
CA SER A 127 3.18 -9.81 13.11
C SER A 127 3.40 -10.31 11.68
N SER A 128 2.32 -10.72 10.98
CA SER A 128 2.41 -11.06 9.55
C SER A 128 2.80 -9.85 8.69
N LEU A 129 2.27 -8.66 9.02
CA LEU A 129 2.59 -7.42 8.32
C LEU A 129 4.06 -7.03 8.52
N LEU A 130 4.60 -7.22 9.73
CA LEU A 130 6.03 -7.01 10.01
C LEU A 130 6.91 -7.84 9.08
N ILE A 131 6.66 -9.15 8.97
CA ILE A 131 7.46 -10.05 8.13
C ILE A 131 7.39 -9.63 6.66
N ILE A 132 6.20 -9.29 6.17
CA ILE A 132 6.01 -8.85 4.78
C ILE A 132 6.76 -7.52 4.55
N SER A 133 6.68 -6.57 5.47
CA SER A 133 7.35 -5.28 5.35
C SER A 133 8.89 -5.35 5.42
N CYS A 134 9.43 -6.28 6.22
CA CYS A 134 10.87 -6.51 6.27
C CYS A 134 11.38 -7.17 4.99
N THR A 135 10.63 -8.14 4.46
CA THR A 135 11.00 -8.82 3.21
C THR A 135 10.89 -7.90 2.00
N THR A 136 9.92 -6.98 1.95
CA THR A 136 9.81 -5.98 0.89
C THR A 136 10.95 -4.99 0.93
N MET A 137 11.27 -4.47 2.11
CA MET A 137 12.42 -3.57 2.29
C MET A 137 13.71 -4.22 1.79
N PHE A 138 13.95 -5.48 2.17
CA PHE A 138 15.15 -6.21 1.77
C PHE A 138 15.18 -6.47 0.25
N MET A 139 14.08 -6.95 -0.33
CA MET A 139 13.95 -7.20 -1.77
C MET A 139 14.15 -5.92 -2.58
N ALA A 140 13.55 -4.82 -2.15
CA ALA A 140 13.67 -3.52 -2.79
C ALA A 140 15.10 -2.99 -2.75
N GLY A 141 15.77 -3.11 -1.59
CA GLY A 141 17.15 -2.70 -1.41
C GLY A 141 18.13 -3.48 -2.29
N LEU A 142 18.00 -4.81 -2.34
CA LEU A 142 18.79 -5.64 -3.25
C LEU A 142 18.50 -5.32 -4.71
N GLY A 143 17.23 -5.22 -5.10
CA GLY A 143 16.83 -4.91 -6.47
C GLY A 143 17.40 -3.57 -6.95
N ALA A 144 17.39 -2.54 -6.10
CA ALA A 144 17.92 -1.23 -6.43
C ALA A 144 19.42 -1.26 -6.74
N SER A 145 20.18 -2.15 -6.10
CA SER A 145 21.63 -2.28 -6.32
C SER A 145 22.03 -2.91 -7.65
N PHE A 146 21.12 -3.69 -8.27
CA PHE A 146 21.34 -4.36 -9.55
C PHE A 146 20.69 -3.68 -10.75
N GLU A 147 19.90 -2.62 -10.52
CA GLU A 147 19.23 -1.88 -11.60
C GLU A 147 20.11 -0.75 -12.16
N TYR A 148 20.14 -0.65 -13.49
CA TYR A 148 20.90 0.39 -14.21
C TYR A 148 20.05 1.62 -14.55
N ASP A 149 18.72 1.49 -14.58
CA ASP A 149 17.80 2.58 -14.91
C ASP A 149 17.52 3.45 -13.68
N LEU A 150 17.94 4.72 -13.70
CA LEU A 150 17.74 5.66 -12.58
C LEU A 150 16.28 5.76 -12.12
N LYS A 151 15.30 5.74 -13.05
CA LYS A 151 13.88 5.79 -12.69
C LYS A 151 13.43 4.58 -11.88
N LYS A 152 13.94 3.38 -12.21
CA LYS A 152 13.63 2.15 -11.48
C LYS A 152 14.36 2.09 -10.14
N VAL A 153 15.59 2.60 -10.07
CA VAL A 153 16.31 2.74 -8.80
C VAL A 153 15.51 3.62 -7.83
N ILE A 154 14.97 4.75 -8.30
CA ILE A 154 14.10 5.61 -7.48
C ILE A 154 12.79 4.90 -7.11
N ALA A 155 12.19 4.14 -8.03
CA ALA A 155 11.00 3.33 -7.72
C ALA A 155 11.27 2.33 -6.58
N LEU A 156 12.40 1.61 -6.66
CA LEU A 156 12.79 0.62 -5.67
C LEU A 156 13.22 1.26 -4.34
N SER A 157 13.81 2.45 -4.37
CA SER A 157 14.08 3.18 -3.12
C SER A 157 12.79 3.68 -2.45
N THR A 158 11.77 4.10 -3.21
CA THR A 158 10.45 4.40 -2.61
C THR A 158 9.81 3.15 -2.01
N LEU A 159 9.92 2.01 -2.70
CA LEU A 159 9.43 0.72 -2.21
C LEU A 159 10.08 0.31 -0.89
N SER A 160 11.40 0.50 -0.75
CA SER A 160 12.10 0.18 0.50
C SER A 160 11.67 1.12 1.64
N GLN A 161 11.50 2.41 1.38
CA GLN A 161 11.01 3.39 2.37
C GLN A 161 9.58 3.08 2.84
N LEU A 162 8.72 2.63 1.94
CA LEU A 162 7.37 2.18 2.31
C LEU A 162 7.40 0.90 3.15
N GLY A 163 8.33 -0.02 2.86
CA GLY A 163 8.61 -1.17 3.73
C GLY A 163 9.00 -0.73 5.14
N VAL A 164 9.87 0.28 5.27
CA VAL A 164 10.23 0.87 6.57
C VAL A 164 9.00 1.44 7.28
N MET A 165 8.20 2.29 6.61
CA MET A 165 6.97 2.87 7.21
C MET A 165 6.01 1.78 7.73
N LEU A 166 5.84 0.70 6.97
CA LEU A 166 4.96 -0.41 7.35
C LEU A 166 5.54 -1.26 8.49
N SER A 167 6.86 -1.45 8.53
CA SER A 167 7.50 -2.12 9.67
C SER A 167 7.34 -1.33 10.97
N ILE A 168 7.45 0.00 10.92
CA ILE A 168 7.20 0.89 12.07
C ILE A 168 5.74 0.77 12.53
N LEU A 169 4.78 0.75 11.59
CA LEU A 169 3.37 0.49 11.91
C LEU A 169 3.15 -0.88 12.53
N ALA A 170 3.83 -1.90 12.02
CA ALA A 170 3.75 -3.25 12.56
C ALA A 170 4.34 -3.36 13.98
N LEU A 171 5.26 -2.48 14.36
CA LEU A 171 5.77 -2.40 15.73
C LEU A 171 4.83 -1.62 16.67
N GLY A 172 3.75 -1.03 16.15
CA GLY A 172 2.75 -0.29 16.93
C GLY A 172 3.00 1.23 17.00
N PHE A 173 4.05 1.74 16.37
CA PHE A 173 4.40 3.16 16.43
C PHE A 173 3.76 3.97 15.29
N SER A 174 2.44 4.19 15.35
CA SER A 174 1.72 4.91 14.29
C SER A 174 2.18 6.34 14.07
N ASP A 175 2.56 7.06 15.14
CA ASP A 175 2.98 8.46 15.04
C ASP A 175 4.34 8.59 14.34
N LEU A 176 5.28 7.67 14.61
CA LEU A 176 6.57 7.62 13.94
C LEU A 176 6.41 7.34 12.45
N ALA A 177 5.51 6.41 12.09
CA ALA A 177 5.21 6.12 10.69
C ALA A 177 4.57 7.33 10.00
N PHE A 178 3.73 8.10 10.68
CA PHE A 178 3.14 9.32 10.15
C PHE A 178 4.20 10.42 9.94
N PHE A 179 5.13 10.60 10.88
CA PHE A 179 6.24 11.54 10.71
C PHE A 179 7.13 11.17 9.52
N HIS A 180 7.48 9.89 9.40
CA HIS A 180 8.27 9.40 8.27
C HIS A 180 7.53 9.53 6.93
N LEU A 181 6.20 9.46 6.92
CA LEU A 181 5.41 9.67 5.71
C LEU A 181 5.45 11.13 5.23
N LEU A 182 5.58 12.09 6.14
CA LEU A 182 5.63 13.52 5.83
C LEU A 182 7.02 14.00 5.37
N SER A 183 8.08 13.28 5.73
CA SER A 183 9.47 13.59 5.35
C SER A 183 9.82 13.13 3.95
#